data_AF-A0AAN8F521-F1
#
_entry.id   AF-A0AAN8F521-F1
#
_cell.length_a   1.000
_cell.length_b   1.000
_cell.length_c   1.000
_cell.angle_alpha   90.00
_cell.angle_beta   90.00
_cell.angle_gamma   90.00
#
_symmetry.space_group_name_H-M   'P 1'
#
loop_
_entity.id
_entity.type
_entity.pdbx_description
1 polymer ?
#
loop_
_entity_poly.entity_id
_entity_poly.type
_entity_poly.pdbx_seq_one_letter_code
_entity_poly.pdbx_strand_id
1 'polypeptide(L)'
;MCDETELVLRALGMEMLIRSRNPVKQGYQSFGARTLSIWSAPGESNCKAGAAIHVNCSKVLTIVKMGEYGTFTKEQAATAVVAHDKGADALLPMNKDRERRKKKAKKEGTKRAGVGSNRET
;
A
#
# COMPACT_ATOMS: atom_id res chain seq x y z
N MET A 1 -25.06 30.31 1.50
CA MET A 1 -23.70 29.97 1.02
C MET A 1 -23.81 28.76 0.12
N CYS A 2 -23.39 28.85 -1.13
CA CYS A 2 -23.25 27.67 -1.99
C CYS A 2 -21.98 26.91 -1.55
N ASP A 3 -22.11 25.60 -1.36
CA ASP A 3 -20.95 24.75 -1.08
C ASP A 3 -20.12 24.63 -2.37
N GLU A 4 -18.98 25.32 -2.40
CA GLU A 4 -18.08 25.36 -3.57
C GLU A 4 -17.63 23.96 -3.99
N THR A 5 -17.45 23.06 -3.01
CA THR A 5 -17.05 21.68 -3.27
C THR A 5 -18.11 20.96 -4.08
N GLU A 6 -19.38 21.11 -3.69
CA GLU A 6 -20.51 20.50 -4.39
C GLU A 6 -20.66 21.00 -5.83
N LEU A 7 -20.36 22.28 -6.06
CA LEU A 7 -20.42 22.93 -7.36
C LEU A 7 -19.31 22.44 -8.30
N VAL A 8 -18.08 22.36 -7.79
CA VAL A 8 -16.93 21.81 -8.53
C VAL A 8 -17.13 20.33 -8.85
N LEU A 9 -17.56 19.53 -7.87
CA LEU A 9 -17.82 18.09 -8.09
C LEU A 9 -18.87 17.86 -9.17
N ARG A 10 -19.94 18.67 -9.20
CA ARG A 10 -20.97 18.60 -10.27
C ARG A 10 -20.41 18.99 -11.63
N ALA A 11 -19.66 20.10 -11.71
CA ALA A 11 -19.08 20.58 -12.96
C ALA A 11 -18.10 19.56 -13.58
N LEU A 12 -17.35 18.84 -12.74
CA LEU A 12 -16.40 17.81 -13.17
C LEU A 12 -17.02 16.42 -13.36
N GLY A 13 -18.31 16.24 -13.04
CA GLY A 13 -18.95 14.92 -13.04
C GLY A 13 -18.34 13.95 -12.02
N MET A 14 -17.77 14.47 -10.92
CA MET A 14 -17.16 13.69 -9.86
C MET A 14 -18.14 13.40 -8.72
N GLU A 15 -18.07 12.19 -8.19
CA GLU A 15 -19.00 11.72 -7.16
C GLU A 15 -18.58 12.14 -5.75
N MET A 16 -17.28 12.16 -5.46
CA MET A 16 -16.77 12.43 -4.11
C MET A 16 -15.35 13.02 -4.15
N LEU A 17 -15.07 13.93 -3.22
CA LEU A 17 -13.73 14.42 -2.90
C LEU A 17 -13.16 13.64 -1.71
N ILE A 18 -12.05 12.94 -1.94
CA ILE A 18 -11.25 12.33 -0.88
C ILE A 18 -9.97 13.15 -0.76
N ARG A 19 -9.70 13.70 0.43
CA ARG A 19 -8.52 14.52 0.71
C ARG A 19 -7.76 14.04 1.93
N SER A 20 -6.49 14.39 1.99
CA SER A 20 -5.63 14.31 3.17
C SER A 20 -5.12 15.72 3.50
N ARG A 21 -4.24 15.85 4.52
CA ARG A 21 -3.47 17.04 4.98
C ARG A 21 -3.71 17.38 6.45
N ASN A 22 -4.95 17.29 6.92
CA ASN A 22 -5.29 17.65 8.30
C ASN A 22 -5.37 16.40 9.17
N PRO A 23 -4.72 16.38 10.35
CA PRO A 23 -4.81 15.26 11.28
C PRO A 23 -6.26 14.96 11.68
N VAL A 24 -6.65 13.69 11.62
CA VAL A 24 -7.99 13.23 12.03
C VAL A 24 -7.85 12.17 13.10
N LYS A 25 -8.36 12.47 14.31
CA LYS A 25 -8.15 11.64 15.51
C LYS A 25 -8.59 10.18 15.34
N GLN A 26 -9.60 9.92 14.52
CA GLN A 26 -10.14 8.59 14.27
C GLN A 26 -9.68 7.95 12.95
N GLY A 27 -8.72 8.56 12.25
CA GLY A 27 -8.23 8.09 10.95
C GLY A 27 -9.04 8.60 9.76
N TYR A 28 -10.32 8.93 9.92
CA TYR A 28 -11.12 9.57 8.86
C TYR A 28 -12.26 10.41 9.44
N GLN A 29 -12.75 11.37 8.65
CA GLN A 29 -13.89 12.22 8.98
C GLN A 29 -14.61 12.63 7.70
N SER A 30 -15.93 12.48 7.66
CA SER A 30 -16.77 13.02 6.57
C SER A 30 -17.14 14.47 6.84
N PHE A 31 -17.17 15.26 5.77
CA PHE A 31 -17.64 16.64 5.76
C PHE A 31 -18.76 16.74 4.71
N GLY A 32 -20.00 16.78 5.19
CA GLY A 32 -21.16 16.66 4.31
C GLY A 32 -21.25 15.30 3.61
N ALA A 33 -21.96 15.25 2.48
CA ALA A 33 -22.26 14.00 1.77
C ALA A 33 -21.12 13.52 0.85
N ARG A 34 -20.34 14.45 0.28
CA ARG A 34 -19.39 14.16 -0.80
C ARG A 34 -17.94 14.53 -0.50
N THR A 35 -17.61 14.86 0.76
CA THR A 35 -16.21 15.14 1.15
C THR A 35 -15.77 14.23 2.27
N LEU A 36 -14.62 13.57 2.09
CA LEU A 36 -14.00 12.69 3.07
C LEU A 36 -12.56 13.11 3.31
N SER A 37 -12.18 13.32 4.57
CA SER A 37 -10.80 13.51 4.98
C SER A 37 -10.25 12.22 5.57
N ILE A 38 -9.06 11.82 5.15
CA ILE A 38 -8.37 10.64 5.63
C ILE A 38 -7.00 10.99 6.23
N TRP A 39 -6.65 10.27 7.29
CA TRP A 39 -5.39 10.33 7.99
C TRP A 39 -4.83 8.92 8.11
N SER A 40 -3.65 8.67 7.53
CA SER A 40 -3.05 7.33 7.46
C SER A 40 -1.85 7.15 8.39
N ALA A 41 -1.52 8.16 9.20
CA ALA A 41 -0.39 8.14 10.13
C ALA A 41 -0.85 8.04 11.60
N PRO A 42 -1.24 6.84 12.08
CA PRO A 42 -1.52 6.64 13.50
C PRO A 42 -0.28 6.99 14.34
N GLY A 43 -0.49 7.56 15.52
CA GLY A 43 0.57 8.02 16.43
C GLY A 43 1.09 9.42 16.13
N GLU A 44 0.93 9.92 14.89
CA GLU A 44 1.34 11.28 14.54
C GLU A 44 0.30 12.32 14.98
N SER A 45 0.74 13.51 15.42
CA SER A 45 -0.13 14.64 15.77
C SER A 45 -1.24 14.27 16.78
N ASN A 46 -0.93 13.40 17.75
CA ASN A 46 -1.87 12.86 18.75
C ASN A 46 -3.09 12.11 18.17
N CYS A 47 -2.99 11.59 16.94
CA CYS A 47 -4.03 10.77 16.33
C CYS A 47 -3.86 9.30 16.71
N LYS A 48 -4.86 8.71 17.38
CA LYS A 48 -4.81 7.31 17.86
C LYS A 48 -4.99 6.27 16.76
N ALA A 49 -5.59 6.66 15.64
CA ALA A 49 -5.93 5.75 14.56
C ALA A 49 -5.54 6.34 13.21
N GLY A 50 -5.21 5.44 12.29
CA GLY A 50 -5.10 5.74 10.87
C GLY A 50 -6.28 5.13 10.13
N ALA A 51 -6.42 5.45 8.85
CA ALA A 51 -7.31 4.74 7.95
C ALA A 51 -6.70 4.63 6.55
N ALA A 52 -7.20 3.66 5.79
CA ALA A 52 -6.99 3.51 4.36
C ALA A 52 -8.34 3.38 3.66
N ILE A 53 -8.43 3.83 2.42
CA ILE A 53 -9.63 3.67 1.58
C ILE A 53 -9.34 2.64 0.51
N HIS A 54 -10.20 1.64 0.45
CA HIS A 54 -10.26 0.70 -0.64
C HIS A 54 -11.44 1.07 -1.55
N VAL A 55 -11.14 1.40 -2.80
CA VAL A 55 -12.13 1.74 -3.82
C VAL A 55 -12.42 0.49 -4.64
N ASN A 56 -13.66 0.01 -4.59
CA ASN A 56 -14.09 -1.12 -5.42
C ASN A 56 -14.81 -0.61 -6.68
N CYS A 57 -14.73 -1.38 -7.77
CA CYS A 57 -15.41 -1.11 -9.03
C CYS A 57 -16.95 -1.10 -8.89
N SER A 58 -17.48 -1.70 -7.82
CA SER A 58 -18.91 -1.73 -7.48
C SER A 58 -19.47 -0.42 -6.91
N LYS A 59 -18.73 0.70 -7.02
CA LYS A 59 -19.07 2.01 -6.41
C LYS A 59 -19.19 1.97 -4.89
N VAL A 60 -18.60 0.96 -4.26
CA VAL A 60 -18.52 0.85 -2.79
C VAL A 60 -17.13 1.26 -2.34
N LEU A 61 -17.09 2.21 -1.40
CA LEU A 61 -15.88 2.60 -0.68
C LEU A 61 -15.82 1.83 0.64
N THR A 62 -14.73 1.12 0.88
CA THR A 62 -14.48 0.47 2.17
C THR A 62 -13.37 1.21 2.90
N ILE A 63 -13.66 1.68 4.11
CA ILE A 63 -12.68 2.35 4.97
C ILE A 63 -12.13 1.31 5.94
N VAL A 64 -10.82 1.08 5.87
CA VAL A 64 -10.09 0.18 6.76
C VAL A 64 -9.44 1.03 7.84
N LYS A 65 -9.89 0.89 9.09
CA LYS A 65 -9.32 1.60 10.23
C LYS A 65 -8.09 0.85 10.75
N MET A 66 -7.02 1.60 10.97
CA MET A 66 -5.72 1.12 11.45
C MET A 66 -5.54 1.54 12.91
N GLY A 67 -5.02 0.65 13.75
CA GLY A 67 -4.68 0.96 15.15
C GLY A 67 -3.41 1.83 15.28
N GLU A 68 -2.99 2.11 16.52
CA GLU A 68 -1.87 3.00 16.87
C GLU A 68 -0.53 2.69 16.17
N TYR A 69 -0.34 1.48 15.61
CA TYR A 69 0.91 1.03 14.99
C TYR A 69 0.77 0.62 13.51
N GLY A 70 -0.27 1.11 12.82
CA GLY A 70 -0.54 0.70 11.44
C GLY A 70 -0.95 -0.77 11.31
N THR A 71 -1.10 -1.26 10.08
CA THR A 71 -1.40 -2.67 9.76
C THR A 71 -0.24 -3.63 10.00
N PHE A 72 0.94 -3.12 10.35
CA PHE A 72 2.10 -3.94 10.60
C PHE A 72 2.04 -4.52 12.02
N THR A 73 2.26 -5.83 12.16
CA THR A 73 2.53 -6.40 13.47
C THR A 73 3.77 -5.71 14.06
N LYS A 74 3.92 -5.63 15.39
CA LYS A 74 5.09 -5.01 16.03
C LYS A 74 6.42 -5.52 15.46
N GLU A 75 6.44 -6.79 15.04
CA GLU A 75 7.57 -7.45 14.37
C GLU A 75 7.85 -6.87 12.97
N GLN A 76 6.81 -6.64 12.16
CA GLN A 76 6.94 -6.06 10.82
C GLN A 76 7.33 -4.58 10.88
N ALA A 77 6.81 -3.82 11.86
CA ALA A 77 7.20 -2.43 12.09
C ALA A 77 8.67 -2.33 12.53
N ALA A 78 9.13 -3.20 13.44
CA ALA A 78 10.54 -3.27 13.83
C ALA A 78 11.46 -3.61 12.65
N THR A 79 11.01 -4.47 11.74
CA THR A 79 11.77 -4.83 10.53
C THR A 79 11.83 -3.67 9.53
N ALA A 80 10.76 -2.87 9.41
CA ALA A 80 10.71 -1.70 8.53
C ALA A 80 11.61 -0.55 8.99
N VAL A 81 11.74 -0.34 10.30
CA VAL A 81 12.67 0.67 10.87
C VAL A 81 14.12 0.30 10.58
N VAL A 82 14.48 -0.99 10.63
CA VAL A 82 15.83 -1.47 10.29
C VAL A 82 16.14 -1.35 8.80
N ALA A 83 15.11 -1.42 7.93
CA ALA A 83 15.28 -1.32 6.49
C ALA A 83 15.48 0.13 5.98
N HIS A 84 15.11 1.13 6.77
CA HIS A 84 15.18 2.53 6.35
C HIS A 84 16.60 3.12 6.35
N ASP A 85 17.56 2.44 6.99
CA ASP A 85 18.94 2.90 7.15
C ASP A 85 19.90 2.35 6.06
N LYS A 86 19.41 1.46 5.18
CA LYS A 86 20.18 0.93 4.05
C LYS A 86 19.31 0.75 2.83
N GLY A 87 19.00 1.86 2.14
CA GLY A 87 18.65 1.90 0.70
C GLY A 87 17.85 0.72 0.15
N ALA A 88 16.85 0.22 0.90
CA ALA A 88 16.13 -0.97 0.54
C ALA A 88 14.84 -0.55 -0.14
N ASP A 89 14.86 -0.59 -1.47
CA ASP A 89 13.67 -0.56 -2.31
C ASP A 89 12.53 -1.31 -1.63
N ALA A 90 11.42 -0.59 -1.44
CA ALA A 90 10.22 -1.08 -0.78
C ALA A 90 9.83 -2.45 -1.34
N LEU A 91 10.08 -3.51 -0.55
CA LEU A 91 9.55 -4.84 -0.79
C LEU A 91 8.06 -4.84 -0.45
N LEU A 92 7.29 -4.10 -1.25
CA LEU A 92 5.85 -4.27 -1.31
C LEU A 92 5.57 -5.73 -1.71
N PRO A 93 4.53 -6.37 -1.15
CA PRO A 93 4.14 -7.76 -1.41
C PRO A 93 3.47 -7.91 -2.79
N MET A 94 4.08 -7.34 -3.83
CA MET A 94 3.67 -7.42 -5.23
C MET A 94 4.87 -7.88 -6.04
N ASN A 95 5.29 -9.13 -5.81
CA ASN A 95 6.23 -9.78 -6.71
C ASN A 95 5.87 -11.25 -6.90
N LYS A 96 4.66 -11.48 -7.44
CA LYS A 96 4.29 -12.75 -8.09
C LYS A 96 5.32 -13.13 -9.18
N ASP A 97 6.06 -12.16 -9.70
CA ASP A 97 7.16 -12.40 -10.64
C ASP A 97 8.41 -13.06 -10.03
N ARG A 98 8.62 -12.97 -8.71
CA ARG A 98 9.77 -13.63 -8.06
C ARG A 98 9.62 -15.15 -8.05
N GLU A 99 8.41 -15.67 -7.84
CA GLU A 99 8.15 -17.11 -7.96
C GLU A 99 8.28 -17.61 -9.40
N ARG A 100 7.83 -16.80 -10.37
CA ARG A 100 7.93 -17.14 -11.80
C ARG A 100 9.40 -17.22 -12.27
N ARG A 101 10.26 -16.32 -11.77
CA ARG A 101 11.72 -16.36 -12.01
C ARG A 101 12.40 -17.56 -11.36
N LYS A 102 12.04 -17.92 -10.11
CA LYS A 102 12.56 -19.13 -9.45
C LYS A 102 12.19 -20.43 -10.19
N LYS A 103 10.97 -20.52 -10.74
CA LYS A 103 10.57 -21.67 -11.57
C LYS A 103 11.34 -21.77 -12.89
N LYS A 104 11.69 -20.64 -13.54
CA LYS A 104 12.53 -20.65 -14.75
C LYS A 104 13.96 -21.09 -14.47
N ALA A 105 14.58 -20.59 -13.39
CA ALA A 105 15.94 -20.99 -13.01
C ALA A 105 16.05 -22.50 -12.71
N LYS A 106 15.03 -23.09 -12.07
CA LYS A 106 15.01 -24.54 -11.79
C LYS A 106 14.82 -25.40 -13.05
N LYS A 107 14.23 -24.85 -14.13
CA LYS A 107 13.98 -25.58 -15.39
C LYS A 107 15.18 -25.55 -16.34
N GLU A 108 16.05 -24.54 -16.25
CA GLU A 108 17.30 -24.47 -17.03
C GLU A 108 18.45 -25.30 -16.43
N GLY A 109 18.45 -25.52 -15.11
CA GLY A 109 19.47 -26.34 -14.44
C GLY A 109 19.47 -27.83 -14.79
N THR A 110 18.43 -28.35 -15.46
CA THR A 110 18.30 -29.79 -15.78
C THR A 110 18.63 -30.12 -17.26
N LYS A 111 19.05 -29.15 -18.09
CA LYS A 111 19.35 -29.39 -19.52
C LYS A 111 20.83 -29.26 -19.93
N ARG A 112 21.77 -29.27 -18.99
CA ARG A 112 23.22 -29.41 -19.29
C ARG A 112 23.88 -30.50 -18.44
N ALA A 113 23.35 -31.71 -18.52
CA ALA A 113 24.10 -32.91 -18.17
C ALA A 113 24.53 -33.57 -19.48
N GLY A 114 25.68 -33.16 -19.99
CA GLY A 114 26.26 -33.68 -21.22
C GLY A 114 27.65 -33.14 -21.47
N VAL A 115 28.61 -34.06 -21.38
CA VAL A 115 29.94 -34.08 -22.02
C VAL A 115 31.13 -33.51 -21.23
N GLY A 116 32.05 -34.42 -20.89
CA GLY A 116 33.50 -34.18 -20.93
C GLY A 116 34.29 -34.53 -19.66
N SER A 117 34.80 -35.76 -19.55
CA SER A 117 35.89 -36.09 -18.61
C SER A 117 37.17 -36.44 -19.38
N ASN A 118 38.06 -35.44 -19.41
CA ASN A 118 39.52 -35.43 -19.33
C ASN A 118 40.39 -36.35 -20.20
N ARG A 119 41.18 -35.66 -21.02
CA ARG A 119 42.45 -36.05 -21.64
C ARG A 119 43.58 -35.80 -20.64
N GLU A 120 44.46 -36.78 -20.37
CA GLU A 120 45.93 -36.62 -20.32
C GLU A 120 46.65 -37.95 -20.01
N THR A 121 47.68 -38.20 -20.83
CA THR A 121 48.74 -39.25 -20.86
C THR A 121 48.34 -40.73 -20.86
#